data_AF-A0A3D4NKA0-F1
#
_entry.id   AF-A0A3D4NKA0-F1
#
_cell.length_a   1.000
_cell.length_b   1.000
_cell.length_c   1.000
_cell.angle_alpha   90.00
_cell.angle_beta   90.00
_cell.angle_gamma   90.00
#
_symmetry.space_group_name_H-M   'P 1'
#
loop_
_entity.id
_entity.type
_entity.pdbx_description
1 polymer ?
#
loop_
_entity_poly.entity_id
_entity_poly.type
_entity_poly.pdbx_seq_one_letter_code
_entity_poly.pdbx_strand_id
1 'polypeptide(L)' 'MSQSMNVADLERVYDRLAEAIDRTGNDSELFLVKLALLAAEALNDVERFDALIECAVQDL' A
#
# COMPACT_ATOMS: atom_id res chain seq x y z
N MET A 1 -12.30 1.86 -18.20
CA MET A 1 -12.41 3.15 -17.50
C MET A 1 -11.43 3.10 -16.34
N SER A 2 -10.23 3.65 -16.54
CA SER A 2 -9.22 3.71 -15.49
C SER A 2 -9.67 4.77 -14.49
N GLN A 3 -10.31 4.36 -13.39
CA GLN A 3 -10.60 5.27 -12.29
C GLN A 3 -9.26 5.59 -11.61
N SER A 4 -8.62 6.67 -12.07
CA SER A 4 -7.57 7.31 -11.28
C SER A 4 -8.18 7.66 -9.93
N MET A 5 -7.64 7.12 -8.84
CA MET A 5 -8.09 7.49 -7.50
C MET A 5 -8.03 9.01 -7.38
N ASN A 6 -9.14 9.62 -6.96
CA ASN A 6 -9.14 11.05 -6.67
C ASN A 6 -8.39 11.27 -5.35
N VAL A 7 -7.91 12.50 -5.12
CA VAL A 7 -7.14 12.86 -3.92
C VAL A 7 -7.87 12.47 -2.63
N ALA A 8 -9.19 12.65 -2.57
CA ALA A 8 -10.01 12.27 -1.42
C ALA A 8 -10.00 10.76 -1.12
N ASP A 9 -9.91 9.91 -2.15
CA ASP A 9 -9.81 8.46 -1.96
C ASP A 9 -8.42 8.07 -1.46
N LEU A 10 -7.37 8.77 -1.91
CA LEU A 10 -6.00 8.59 -1.43
C LEU A 10 -5.87 9.02 0.04
N GLU A 11 -6.42 10.18 0.42
CA GLU A 11 -6.45 10.65 1.80
C GLU A 11 -7.13 9.62 2.71
N ARG A 12 -8.29 9.09 2.29
CA ARG A 12 -9.00 8.06 3.06
C ARG A 12 -8.19 6.77 3.22
N VAL A 13 -7.47 6.34 2.19
CA VAL A 13 -6.60 5.17 2.27
C VAL A 13 -5.42 5.43 3.20
N TYR A 14 -4.82 6.62 3.11
CA TYR A 14 -3.72 7.02 3.99
C TYR A 14 -4.14 7.10 5.46
N ASP A 15 -5.27 7.76 5.76
CA ASP A 15 -5.82 7.83 7.12
C ASP A 15 -6.05 6.43 7.70
N ARG A 16 -6.64 5.53 6.89
CA ARG A 16 -6.88 4.15 7.30
C ARG A 16 -5.59 3.39 7.56
N LEU A 17 -4.56 3.64 6.77
CA LEU A 17 -3.24 3.04 6.94
C LEU A 17 -2.60 3.53 8.24
N ALA A 18 -2.66 4.83 8.53
CA ALA A 18 -2.16 5.42 9.76
C ALA A 18 -2.85 4.83 11.00
N GLU A 19 -4.18 4.75 11.00
CA GLU A 19 -4.95 4.10 12.09
C GLU A 19 -4.53 2.64 12.29
N ALA A 20 -4.27 1.90 11.21
CA ALA A 20 -3.87 0.50 11.27
C ALA A 20 -2.45 0.33 11.82
N ILE A 21 -1.51 1.17 11.39
CA ILE A 21 -0.13 1.22 11.88
C ILE A 21 -0.13 1.49 13.38
N ASP A 22 -0.84 2.53 13.82
CA ASP A 22 -0.95 2.88 15.25
C ASP A 22 -1.50 1.72 16.09
N ARG A 23 -2.46 0.97 15.54
CA ARG A 23 -3.03 -0.21 16.20
C ARG A 23 -2.05 -1.38 16.28
N THR A 24 -1.20 -1.58 15.28
CA THR A 24 -0.19 -2.65 15.28
C THR A 24 1.03 -2.32 16.12
N GLY A 25 1.33 -1.03 16.32
CA GLY A 25 2.41 -0.58 17.20
C GLY A 25 3.76 -1.16 16.77
N ASN A 26 4.34 -2.03 17.59
CA ASN A 26 5.66 -2.60 17.36
C ASN A 26 5.72 -3.57 16.15
N ASP A 27 4.58 -4.06 15.69
CA ASP A 27 4.47 -4.99 14.55
C ASP A 27 4.14 -4.27 13.23
N SER A 28 4.27 -2.94 13.18
CA SER A 28 3.89 -2.14 12.01
C SER A 28 4.62 -2.53 10.73
N GLU A 29 5.92 -2.84 10.81
CA GLU A 29 6.70 -3.30 9.65
C GLU A 29 6.16 -4.64 9.10
N LEU A 30 5.90 -5.61 9.99
CA LEU A 30 5.33 -6.90 9.62
C LEU A 30 3.93 -6.74 9.01
N PHE A 31 3.12 -5.84 9.55
CA PHE A 31 1.80 -5.50 9.00
C PHE A 31 1.91 -4.92 7.58
N LEU A 32 2.81 -3.96 7.36
CA LEU A 32 3.01 -3.34 6.04
C LEU A 32 3.48 -4.36 5.00
N VAL A 33 4.41 -5.25 5.36
CA VAL A 33 4.84 -6.35 4.48
C VAL A 33 3.67 -7.27 4.15
N LYS A 34 2.85 -7.64 5.14
CA LYS A 34 1.68 -8.49 4.91
C LYS A 34 0.63 -7.80 4.04
N LEU A 35 0.38 -6.51 4.23
CA LEU A 35 -0.54 -5.72 3.41
C LEU A 35 -0.05 -5.64 1.96
N ALA A 36 1.26 -5.41 1.76
CA ALA A 36 1.91 -5.41 0.46
C ALA A 36 1.73 -6.75 -0.28
N LEU A 37 1.98 -7.88 0.40
CA LEU A 37 1.77 -9.21 -0.18
C LEU A 37 0.29 -9.46 -0.57
N LEU A 38 -0.66 -9.09 0.29
CA LEU A 38 -2.09 -9.19 -0.03
C LEU A 38 -2.48 -8.32 -1.24
N ALA A 39 -1.89 -7.13 -1.36
CA ALA A 39 -2.10 -6.25 -2.51
C ALA A 39 -1.53 -6.86 -3.80
N ALA A 40 -0.34 -7.48 -3.74
CA ALA A 40 0.25 -8.20 -4.86
C ALA A 40 -0.62 -9.37 -5.34
N GLU A 41 -1.15 -10.17 -4.40
CA GLU A 41 -2.10 -11.25 -4.70
C GLU A 41 -3.39 -10.72 -5.33
N ALA A 42 -3.95 -9.62 -4.79
CA ALA A 42 -5.17 -9.01 -5.32
C ALA A 42 -4.98 -8.38 -6.70
N LEU A 43 -3.79 -7.84 -6.97
CA LEU A 43 -3.42 -7.30 -8.28
C LEU A 43 -3.22 -8.42 -9.31
N ASN A 44 -2.76 -9.60 -8.87
CA ASN A 44 -2.47 -10.77 -9.68
C ASN A 44 -1.55 -10.44 -10.89
N ASP A 45 -0.60 -9.53 -10.67
CA ASP A 45 0.37 -9.04 -11.64
C ASP A 45 1.68 -8.71 -10.92
N VAL A 46 2.65 -9.61 -11.03
CA VAL A 46 3.94 -9.53 -10.32
C VAL A 46 4.79 -8.40 -10.87
N GLU A 47 4.88 -8.24 -12.19
CA GLU A 47 5.70 -7.21 -12.82
C GLU A 47 5.22 -5.81 -12.44
N ARG A 48 3.89 -5.62 -12.38
CA ARG A 48 3.32 -4.35 -11.94
C ARG A 48 3.56 -4.08 -10.46
N PHE A 49 3.54 -5.10 -9.61
CA PHE A 49 3.85 -4.93 -8.19
C PHE A 49 5.33 -4.62 -7.97
N ASP A 50 6.24 -5.30 -8.68
CA ASP A 50 7.68 -5.00 -8.65
C ASP A 50 7.97 -3.57 -9.09
N ALA A 51 7.29 -3.08 -10.14
CA ALA A 51 7.42 -1.69 -10.56
C ALA A 51 6.96 -0.70 -9.48
N LEU A 52 5.92 -1.04 -8.70
CA LEU A 52 5.47 -0.22 -7.57
C LEU A 52 6.51 -0.19 -6.43
N ILE A 53 7.19 -1.31 -6.17
CA ILE A 53 8.29 -1.37 -5.19
C ILE A 53 9.42 -0.43 -5.61
N GLU A 54 9.88 -0.51 -6.86
CA GLU A 54 10.96 0.34 -7.37
C GLU A 54 10.59 1.84 -7.31
N CYS A 55 9.34 2.19 -7.68
CA CYS A 55 8.84 3.56 -7.53
C CYS A 55 8.85 4.02 -6.07
N ALA A 56 8.40 3.17 -5.13
CA ALA A 56 8.35 3.52 -3.71
C ALA A 56 9.75 3.72 -3.10
N VAL A 57 10.75 2.94 -3.53
CA VAL A 57 12.15 3.11 -3.08
C VAL A 57 12.76 4.39 -3.62
N GLN A 58 12.42 4.81 -4.84
CA GLN A 58 12.94 6.04 -5.44
C GLN A 58 12.34 7.32 -4.84
N ASP A 59 11.12 7.25 -4.33
CA ASP A 59 10.37 8.39 -3.77
C ASP A 59 10.49 8.51 -2.23
N LEU A 60 11.26 7.61 -1.59
CA LEU A 60 11.48 7.55 -0.14
C LEU A 60 12.46 8.63 0.36
#